data_AF-A0AAE3EWZ5-F1
#
_entry.id   AF-A0AAE3EWZ5-F1
#
_cell.length_a   1.000
_cell.length_b   1.000
_cell.length_c   1.000
_cell.angle_alpha   90.00
_cell.angle_beta   90.00
_cell.angle_gamma   90.00
#
_symmetry.space_group_name_H-M   'P 1'
#
loop_
_entity.id
_entity.type
_entity.pdbx_description
1 polymer ?
#
loop_
_entity_poly.entity_id
_entity_poly.type
_entity_poly.pdbx_seq_one_letter_code
_entity_poly.pdbx_strand_id
1 'polypeptide(L)'
;MQKLWILCGLCLLTSCKRLTFQKDKTRELIEQEMQNIDWNDVDQYPLFENCDETASKMEQKQCFENTLLSHFSSTMQEFEFKLDAEINDTVNVDFLIDKTGSISVLEIKKNPALEAQIPEFNGIIAQCLNSLPPVAPAIKRGIPVNARFRIPIVLNSD
;
A
#
# COMPACT_ATOMS: atom_id res chain seq x y z
N MET A 1 -41.02 40.29 -54.38
CA MET A 1 -41.38 41.00 -53.14
C MET A 1 -40.74 40.29 -51.94
N GLN A 2 -39.42 40.11 -51.91
CA GLN A 2 -38.44 41.05 -51.31
C GLN A 2 -38.48 41.24 -49.77
N LYS A 3 -39.31 40.53 -48.99
CA LYS A 3 -39.34 40.76 -47.52
C LYS A 3 -39.40 39.51 -46.65
N LEU A 4 -38.87 38.38 -47.10
CA LEU A 4 -38.67 37.22 -46.22
C LEU A 4 -37.21 36.71 -46.21
N TRP A 5 -36.27 37.59 -46.58
CA TRP A 5 -34.82 37.37 -46.50
C TRP A 5 -34.21 37.98 -45.22
N ILE A 6 -35.04 38.32 -44.23
CA ILE A 6 -34.58 38.89 -42.95
C ILE A 6 -34.72 37.88 -41.80
N LEU A 7 -35.48 36.81 -41.97
CA LEU A 7 -35.66 35.78 -40.93
C LEU A 7 -34.68 34.59 -41.06
N CYS A 8 -33.63 34.74 -41.86
CA CYS A 8 -32.54 33.76 -41.99
C CYS A 8 -31.17 34.37 -41.62
N GLY A 9 -31.17 35.54 -40.96
CA GLY A 9 -29.97 36.25 -40.48
C GLY A 9 -29.71 36.12 -38.98
N LEU A 10 -30.58 35.42 -38.22
CA LEU A 10 -30.48 35.31 -36.76
C LEU A 10 -30.22 33.86 -36.27
N CYS A 11 -29.79 32.96 -37.15
CA CYS A 11 -29.47 31.57 -36.80
C CYS A 11 -28.02 31.18 -37.11
N LEU A 12 -27.09 32.14 -37.17
CA LEU A 12 -25.66 31.89 -37.41
C LEU A 12 -24.73 32.24 -36.23
N LEU A 13 -25.25 32.53 -35.03
CA LEU A 13 -24.41 32.82 -33.85
C LEU A 13 -24.45 31.77 -32.73
N THR A 14 -24.99 30.57 -32.96
CA THR A 14 -24.86 29.48 -31.98
C THR A 14 -24.19 28.26 -32.58
N SER A 15 -23.04 28.45 -33.21
CA SER A 15 -22.14 27.35 -33.55
C SER A 15 -21.38 26.90 -32.30
N CYS A 16 -21.73 25.70 -31.84
CA CYS A 16 -20.93 24.76 -31.04
C CYS A 16 -19.85 25.34 -30.10
N LYS A 17 -20.21 25.60 -28.83
CA LYS A 17 -19.35 25.18 -27.70
C LYS A 17 -19.63 23.70 -27.41
N ARG A 18 -19.15 22.83 -28.30
CA ARG A 18 -19.15 21.38 -28.10
C ARG A 18 -18.04 21.06 -27.10
N LEU A 19 -18.44 20.46 -25.97
CA LEU A 19 -17.61 19.67 -25.06
C LEU A 19 -16.31 20.30 -24.53
N THR A 20 -16.36 20.80 -23.30
CA THR A 20 -15.21 20.76 -22.37
C THR A 20 -15.63 20.60 -20.90
N PHE A 21 -16.93 20.51 -20.59
CA PHE A 21 -17.45 20.68 -19.24
C PHE A 21 -17.43 19.42 -18.33
N GLN A 22 -16.92 18.28 -18.81
CA GLN A 22 -16.91 17.04 -18.00
C GLN A 22 -15.53 16.57 -17.54
N LYS A 23 -14.41 17.18 -17.95
CA LYS A 23 -13.08 16.77 -17.47
C LYS A 23 -12.71 17.41 -16.14
N ASP A 24 -12.98 18.71 -15.98
CA ASP A 24 -12.51 19.46 -14.81
C ASP A 24 -13.34 19.14 -13.57
N LYS A 25 -14.67 19.08 -13.70
CA LYS A 25 -15.56 18.74 -12.59
C LYS A 25 -15.37 17.31 -12.08
N THR A 26 -15.11 16.36 -12.98
CA THR A 26 -14.79 14.97 -12.63
C THR A 26 -13.40 14.87 -11.98
N ARG A 27 -12.41 15.65 -12.43
CA ARG A 27 -11.10 15.73 -11.77
C ARG A 27 -11.20 16.29 -10.36
N GLU A 28 -11.89 17.40 -10.18
CA GLU A 28 -12.09 18.03 -8.87
C GLU A 28 -12.84 17.10 -7.90
N LEU A 29 -13.89 16.41 -8.38
CA LEU A 29 -14.62 15.41 -7.59
C LEU A 29 -13.72 14.21 -7.21
N ILE A 30 -12.86 13.74 -8.12
CA ILE A 30 -11.90 12.67 -7.85
C ILE A 30 -10.87 13.13 -6.81
N GLU A 31 -10.37 14.36 -6.89
CA GLU A 31 -9.34 14.90 -6.00
C GLU A 31 -9.88 15.16 -4.59
N GLN A 32 -11.16 15.54 -4.47
CA GLN A 32 -11.85 15.67 -3.17
C GLN A 32 -12.12 14.31 -2.51
N GLU A 33 -12.46 13.30 -3.29
CA GLU A 33 -12.63 11.92 -2.83
C GLU A 33 -11.30 11.25 -2.43
N MET A 34 -10.16 11.73 -2.95
CA MET A 34 -8.82 11.26 -2.58
C MET A 34 -8.34 11.75 -1.21
N GLN A 35 -8.89 12.85 -0.68
CA GLN A 35 -8.45 13.44 0.59
C GLN A 35 -9.14 12.84 1.83
N ASN A 36 -10.24 12.10 1.65
CA ASN A 36 -10.99 11.45 2.74
C ASN A 36 -10.69 9.95 2.89
N ILE A 37 -9.60 9.49 2.28
CA ILE A 37 -9.13 8.12 2.41
C ILE A 37 -8.46 7.99 3.76
N ASP A 38 -9.17 7.37 4.71
CA ASP A 38 -8.54 6.76 5.88
C ASP A 38 -7.46 5.79 5.36
N TRP A 39 -6.20 6.12 5.64
CA TRP A 39 -5.02 5.43 5.13
C TRP A 39 -4.83 4.04 5.76
N ASN A 40 -5.72 3.65 6.69
CA ASN A 40 -5.74 2.32 7.30
C ASN A 40 -6.82 1.38 6.76
N ASP A 41 -7.75 1.85 5.92
CA ASP A 41 -8.84 1.01 5.39
C ASP A 41 -8.73 0.86 3.87
N VAL A 42 -8.03 -0.18 3.43
CA VAL A 42 -7.96 -0.59 2.02
C VAL A 42 -9.15 -1.48 1.68
N ASP A 43 -9.67 -1.42 0.45
CA ASP A 43 -10.80 -2.27 0.05
C ASP A 43 -10.34 -3.72 -0.16
N GLN A 44 -9.13 -3.88 -0.70
CA GLN A 44 -8.44 -5.17 -0.82
C GLN A 44 -7.01 -5.03 -0.28
N TYR A 45 -6.61 -6.01 0.51
CA TYR A 45 -5.24 -6.10 1.03
C TYR A 45 -4.27 -6.45 -0.10
N PRO A 46 -2.96 -6.18 0.08
CA PRO A 46 -1.95 -6.74 -0.78
C PRO A 46 -2.08 -8.27 -0.84
N LEU A 47 -1.97 -8.84 -2.03
CA LEU A 47 -2.19 -10.27 -2.26
C LEU A 47 -0.91 -10.91 -2.78
N PHE A 48 -0.49 -11.99 -2.15
CA PHE A 48 0.52 -12.89 -2.68
C PHE A 48 -0.13 -13.89 -3.64
N GLU A 49 0.64 -14.52 -4.52
CA GLU A 49 0.13 -15.47 -5.53
C GLU A 49 -0.63 -16.66 -4.93
N ASN A 50 -0.32 -17.03 -3.67
CA ASN A 50 -0.97 -18.13 -2.96
C ASN A 50 -2.30 -17.74 -2.28
N CYS A 51 -2.71 -16.47 -2.36
CA CYS A 51 -3.95 -15.98 -1.77
C CYS A 51 -5.09 -15.95 -2.80
N ASP A 52 -6.30 -16.35 -2.39
CA ASP A 52 -7.49 -16.29 -3.23
C ASP A 52 -8.01 -14.85 -3.37
N GLU A 53 -7.95 -14.30 -4.58
CA GLU A 53 -8.42 -12.96 -4.91
C GLU A 53 -9.94 -12.80 -4.78
N THR A 54 -10.69 -13.90 -4.83
CA THR A 54 -12.16 -13.90 -4.74
C THR A 54 -12.66 -14.03 -3.31
N ALA A 55 -11.76 -14.33 -2.37
CA ALA A 55 -12.08 -14.47 -0.95
C ALA A 55 -12.52 -13.14 -0.32
N SER A 56 -13.13 -13.21 0.86
CA SER A 56 -13.54 -12.02 1.60
C SER A 56 -12.32 -11.19 2.01
N LYS A 57 -12.51 -9.88 2.20
CA LYS A 57 -11.46 -8.95 2.68
C LYS A 57 -10.74 -9.46 3.94
N MET A 58 -11.47 -10.13 4.85
CA MET A 58 -10.90 -10.70 6.06
C MET A 58 -9.98 -11.90 5.76
N GLU A 59 -10.41 -12.79 4.88
CA GLU A 59 -9.62 -13.95 4.46
C GLU A 59 -8.37 -13.53 3.68
N GLN A 60 -8.49 -12.51 2.82
CA GLN A 60 -7.36 -11.90 2.12
C GLN A 60 -6.34 -11.33 3.11
N LYS A 61 -6.82 -10.57 4.11
CA LYS A 61 -5.98 -10.03 5.18
C LYS A 61 -5.25 -11.16 5.92
N GLN A 62 -5.97 -12.21 6.32
CA GLN A 62 -5.39 -13.34 7.03
C GLN A 62 -4.36 -14.08 6.18
N CYS A 63 -4.62 -14.27 4.89
CA CYS A 63 -3.66 -14.89 3.98
C CYS A 63 -2.39 -14.05 3.84
N PHE A 64 -2.52 -12.73 3.70
CA PHE A 64 -1.40 -11.80 3.67
C PHE A 64 -0.57 -11.88 4.95
N GLU A 65 -1.22 -11.76 6.12
CA GLU A 65 -0.56 -11.85 7.43
C GLU A 65 0.15 -13.20 7.62
N ASN A 66 -0.51 -14.31 7.28
CA ASN A 66 0.06 -15.65 7.43
C ASN A 66 1.26 -15.89 6.51
N THR A 67 1.17 -15.49 5.24
CA THR A 67 2.28 -15.63 4.28
C THR A 67 3.48 -14.82 4.74
N LEU A 68 3.24 -13.58 5.16
CA LEU A 68 4.30 -12.72 5.67
C LEU A 68 4.91 -13.30 6.96
N LEU A 69 4.12 -13.71 7.93
CA LEU A 69 4.61 -14.34 9.18
C LEU A 69 5.40 -15.62 8.92
N SER A 70 4.91 -16.48 8.02
CA SER A 70 5.57 -17.72 7.65
C SER A 70 6.94 -17.46 7.03
N HIS A 71 7.00 -16.55 6.06
CA HIS A 71 8.25 -16.16 5.39
C HIS A 71 9.25 -15.50 6.35
N PHE A 72 8.74 -14.64 7.25
CA PHE A 72 9.56 -13.99 8.26
C PHE A 72 10.14 -15.01 9.22
N SER A 73 9.32 -15.94 9.71
CA SER A 73 9.75 -17.00 10.62
C SER A 73 10.78 -17.93 9.98
N SER A 74 10.58 -18.35 8.73
CA SER A 74 11.54 -19.21 8.04
C SER A 74 12.87 -18.49 7.80
N THR A 75 12.81 -17.24 7.36
CA THR A 75 14.02 -16.44 7.10
C THR A 75 14.78 -16.14 8.39
N MET A 76 14.09 -15.80 9.49
CA MET A 76 14.73 -15.52 10.78
C MET A 76 15.41 -16.74 11.39
N GLN A 77 14.90 -17.96 11.13
CA GLN A 77 15.54 -19.20 11.57
C GLN A 77 16.88 -19.48 10.89
N GLU A 78 17.15 -18.87 9.73
CA GLU A 78 18.45 -18.99 9.05
C GLU A 78 19.54 -18.16 9.74
N PHE A 79 19.16 -17.20 10.58
CA PHE A 79 20.11 -16.33 11.28
C PHE A 79 20.35 -16.84 12.70
N GLU A 80 21.61 -17.14 13.01
CA GLU A 80 22.04 -17.41 14.38
C GLU A 80 22.37 -16.09 15.10
N PHE A 81 21.56 -15.73 16.09
CA PHE A 81 21.84 -14.59 16.96
C PHE A 81 22.69 -15.05 18.15
N LYS A 82 23.89 -14.48 18.29
CA LYS A 82 24.70 -14.64 19.50
C LYS A 82 24.32 -13.51 20.46
N LEU A 83 23.65 -13.86 21.55
CA LEU A 83 23.23 -12.91 22.56
C LEU A 83 24.15 -13.03 23.77
N ASP A 84 24.67 -11.89 24.24
CA ASP A 84 25.52 -11.84 25.43
C ASP A 84 24.71 -11.74 26.72
N ALA A 85 23.44 -11.32 26.62
CA ALA A 85 22.51 -11.19 27.73
C ALA A 85 21.10 -11.65 27.34
N GLU A 86 20.28 -11.97 28.34
CA GLU A 86 18.87 -12.26 28.12
C GLU A 86 18.15 -11.06 27.48
N ILE A 87 17.38 -11.32 26.42
CA ILE A 87 16.59 -10.33 25.71
C ILE A 87 15.12 -10.75 25.76
N ASN A 88 14.29 -9.84 26.25
CA ASN A 88 12.84 -9.89 26.12
C ASN A 88 12.39 -8.51 25.63
N ASP A 89 12.27 -8.36 24.31
CA ASP A 89 11.94 -7.08 23.69
C ASP A 89 11.05 -7.28 22.45
N THR A 90 10.33 -6.23 22.07
CA THR A 90 9.51 -6.21 20.86
C THR A 90 10.01 -5.15 19.89
N VAL A 91 10.52 -5.60 18.74
CA VAL A 91 10.94 -4.72 17.66
C VAL A 91 9.77 -4.45 16.74
N ASN A 92 9.44 -3.18 16.48
CA ASN A 92 8.38 -2.82 15.53
C ASN A 92 9.00 -2.41 14.20
N VAL A 93 8.64 -3.12 13.13
CA VAL A 93 9.10 -2.83 11.77
C VAL A 93 7.95 -2.20 10.99
N ASP A 94 8.14 -0.95 10.59
CA ASP A 94 7.24 -0.21 9.71
C ASP A 94 7.76 -0.32 8.26
N PHE A 95 6.90 -0.77 7.35
CA PHE A 95 7.23 -0.90 5.93
C PHE A 95 6.07 -0.46 5.05
N LEU A 96 6.39 -0.13 3.80
CA LEU A 96 5.46 0.32 2.78
C LEU A 96 5.46 -0.65 1.61
N ILE A 97 4.27 -1.06 1.20
CA ILE A 97 4.03 -1.68 -0.12
C ILE A 97 3.47 -0.58 -1.02
N ASP A 98 4.20 -0.26 -2.08
CA ASP A 98 3.77 0.79 -3.00
C ASP A 98 2.71 0.29 -4.01
N LYS A 99 2.18 1.21 -4.81
CA LYS A 99 1.20 0.92 -5.87
C LYS A 99 1.70 -0.03 -6.98
N THR A 100 2.97 -0.39 -6.99
CA THR A 100 3.57 -1.36 -7.93
C THR A 100 3.79 -2.73 -7.29
N GLY A 101 3.56 -2.86 -5.98
CA GLY A 101 3.90 -4.06 -5.21
C GLY A 101 5.32 -4.08 -4.66
N SER A 102 6.08 -2.98 -4.81
CA SER A 102 7.44 -2.89 -4.29
C SER A 102 7.42 -2.64 -2.78
N ILE A 103 8.24 -3.37 -2.05
CA ILE A 103 8.35 -3.28 -0.58
C ILE A 103 9.53 -2.38 -0.20
N SER A 104 9.31 -1.48 0.76
CA SER A 104 10.35 -0.60 1.30
C SER A 104 10.24 -0.48 2.82
N VAL A 105 11.37 -0.55 3.51
CA VAL A 105 11.42 -0.34 4.97
C VAL A 105 11.31 1.16 5.25
N LEU A 106 10.39 1.54 6.14
CA LEU A 106 10.24 2.92 6.58
C LEU A 106 11.01 3.17 7.87
N GLU A 107 10.79 2.33 8.87
CA GLU A 107 11.36 2.53 10.22
C GLU A 107 11.46 1.19 10.95
N ILE A 108 12.55 1.00 11.71
CA ILE A 108 12.71 -0.14 12.63
C ILE A 108 12.87 0.44 14.04
N LYS A 109 11.84 0.29 14.86
CA LYS A 109 11.82 0.75 16.25
C LYS A 109 12.22 -0.38 17.18
N LYS A 110 13.38 -0.24 17.81
CA LYS A 110 13.94 -1.21 18.75
C LYS A 110 14.65 -0.51 19.90
N ASN A 111 14.85 -1.22 21.00
CA ASN A 111 15.62 -0.73 22.13
C ASN A 111 17.10 -0.53 21.73
N PRO A 112 17.75 0.59 22.10
CA PRO A 112 19.18 0.79 21.90
C PRO A 112 20.06 -0.35 22.44
N ALA A 113 19.63 -1.05 23.50
CA ALA A 113 20.35 -2.21 24.03
C ALA A 113 20.41 -3.38 23.03
N LEU A 114 19.37 -3.54 22.20
CA LEU A 114 19.35 -4.56 21.15
C LEU A 114 20.27 -4.20 19.98
N GLU A 115 20.36 -2.91 19.63
CA GLU A 115 21.28 -2.44 18.58
C GLU A 115 22.74 -2.75 18.93
N ALA A 116 23.10 -2.64 20.21
CA ALA A 116 24.45 -2.97 20.68
C ALA A 116 24.74 -4.49 20.61
N GLN A 117 23.74 -5.34 20.83
CA GLN A 117 23.90 -6.80 20.83
C GLN A 117 23.79 -7.39 19.41
N ILE A 118 22.92 -6.84 18.56
CA ILE A 118 22.65 -7.33 17.21
C ILE A 118 22.71 -6.18 16.19
N PRO A 119 23.92 -5.65 15.91
CA PRO A 119 24.09 -4.55 14.96
C PRO A 119 23.63 -4.90 13.53
N GLU A 120 23.70 -6.19 13.17
CA GLU A 120 23.26 -6.72 11.85
C GLU A 120 21.72 -6.78 11.72
N PHE A 121 20.96 -6.57 12.80
CA PHE A 121 19.51 -6.79 12.82
C PHE A 121 18.77 -6.03 11.72
N ASN A 122 19.14 -4.76 11.48
CA ASN A 122 18.49 -3.96 10.43
C ASN A 122 18.73 -4.55 9.03
N GLY A 123 19.93 -5.07 8.77
CA GLY A 123 20.27 -5.71 7.50
C GLY A 123 19.48 -7.00 7.29
N ILE A 124 19.33 -7.79 8.35
CA ILE A 124 18.56 -9.04 8.35
C ILE A 124 17.08 -8.76 8.03
N ILE A 125 16.47 -7.76 8.68
CA ILE A 125 15.09 -7.36 8.41
C ILE A 125 14.91 -6.89 6.96
N ALA A 126 15.84 -6.07 6.46
CA ALA A 126 15.81 -5.62 5.08
C ALA A 126 15.94 -6.78 4.09
N GLN A 127 16.83 -7.74 4.35
CA GLN A 127 16.98 -8.94 3.53
C GLN A 127 15.71 -9.79 3.54
N CYS A 128 15.09 -9.97 4.70
CA CYS A 128 13.84 -10.71 4.84
C CYS A 128 12.69 -10.09 4.04
N LEU A 129 12.56 -8.76 4.08
CA LEU A 129 11.53 -8.06 3.31
C LEU A 129 11.81 -8.07 1.81
N ASN A 130 13.08 -8.03 1.41
CA ASN A 130 13.48 -8.12 0.00
C ASN A 130 13.35 -9.54 -0.59
N SER A 131 13.37 -10.58 0.25
CA SER A 131 13.22 -11.97 -0.19
C SER A 131 11.77 -12.44 -0.26
N LEU A 132 10.80 -11.58 0.13
CA LEU A 132 9.38 -11.90 0.03
C LEU A 132 8.99 -12.20 -1.43
N PRO A 133 8.05 -13.12 -1.66
CA PRO A 133 7.51 -13.35 -2.98
C PRO A 133 6.83 -12.07 -3.51
N PRO A 134 6.70 -11.92 -4.84
CA PRO A 134 6.00 -10.80 -5.43
C PRO A 134 4.61 -10.61 -4.82
N VAL A 135 4.28 -9.37 -4.49
CA VAL A 135 3.01 -9.00 -3.85
C VAL A 135 2.27 -8.01 -4.72
N ALA A 136 0.98 -8.25 -4.96
CA ALA A 136 0.11 -7.29 -5.60
C ALA A 136 -0.16 -6.10 -4.67
N PRO A 137 -0.28 -4.87 -5.20
CA PRO A 137 -0.56 -3.69 -4.37
C PRO A 137 -1.94 -3.77 -3.72
N ALA A 138 -2.10 -3.04 -2.61
CA ALA A 138 -3.43 -2.85 -2.03
C ALA A 138 -4.32 -2.05 -2.99
N ILE A 139 -5.61 -2.37 -3.03
CA ILE A 139 -6.58 -1.69 -3.88
C ILE A 139 -7.54 -0.88 -3.03
N LYS A 140 -7.77 0.37 -3.43
CA LYS A 140 -8.83 1.23 -2.89
C LYS A 140 -9.62 1.83 -4.04
N ARG A 141 -10.92 1.55 -4.07
CA ARG A 141 -11.88 1.97 -5.10
C ARG A 141 -11.44 1.58 -6.52
N GLY A 142 -10.86 0.38 -6.65
CA GLY A 142 -10.34 -0.14 -7.92
C GLY A 142 -9.01 0.47 -8.36
N ILE A 143 -8.36 1.29 -7.52
CA ILE A 143 -7.09 1.94 -7.81
C ILE A 143 -6.00 1.36 -6.90
N PRO A 144 -4.84 0.95 -7.44
CA PRO A 144 -3.67 0.60 -6.64
C PRO A 144 -3.18 1.77 -5.78
N VAL A 145 -3.01 1.52 -4.48
CA VAL A 145 -2.58 2.53 -3.51
C VAL A 145 -1.36 2.06 -2.73
N ASN A 146 -0.62 3.02 -2.18
CA ASN A 146 0.44 2.75 -1.23
C ASN A 146 -0.17 2.34 0.12
N ALA A 147 0.27 1.23 0.69
CA ALA A 147 -0.20 0.72 1.98
C ALA A 147 0.97 0.56 2.95
N ARG A 148 0.80 1.11 4.16
CA ARG A 148 1.79 1.02 5.24
C ARG A 148 1.37 -0.06 6.23
N PHE A 149 2.33 -0.84 6.68
CA PHE A 149 2.14 -1.93 7.63
C PHE A 149 3.17 -1.84 8.75
N ARG A 150 2.77 -2.35 9.92
CA ARG A 150 3.64 -2.50 11.08
C ARG A 150 3.62 -3.96 11.52
N ILE A 151 4.79 -4.58 11.66
CA ILE A 151 4.94 -5.91 12.25
C ILE A 151 5.66 -5.78 13.58
N PRO A 152 5.06 -6.26 14.69
CA PRO A 152 5.78 -6.47 15.93
C PRO A 152 6.51 -7.82 15.91
N ILE A 153 7.81 -7.81 16.15
CA ILE A 153 8.67 -8.99 16.28
C ILE A 153 9.05 -9.12 17.74
N VAL A 154 8.60 -10.19 18.39
CA VAL A 154 8.95 -10.48 19.77
C VAL A 154 10.22 -11.32 19.79
N LEU A 155 11.26 -10.81 20.44
CA LEU A 155 12.52 -11.52 20.66
C LEU A 155 12.54 -12.02 22.10
N ASN A 156 12.70 -13.32 22.27
CA ASN A 156 12.86 -13.97 23.55
C ASN A 156 14.06 -14.93 23.51
N SER A 157 14.93 -14.87 24.52
CA SER A 157 16.12 -15.71 24.65
C SER A 157 16.00 -16.80 25.73
N ASP A 158 14.80 -16.98 26.33
CA ASP A 158 14.50 -17.99 27.35
C ASP A 158 14.85 -19.44 26.92
#